data_AF-A0A067SQ45-F1
#
_entry.id   AF-A0A067SQ45-F1
#
_cell.length_a   1.000
_cell.length_b   1.000
_cell.length_c   1.000
_cell.angle_alpha   90.00
_cell.angle_beta   90.00
_cell.angle_gamma   90.00
#
_symmetry.space_group_name_H-M   'P 1'
#
loop_
_entity.id
_entity.type
_entity.pdbx_description
1 polymer ?
#
loop_
_entity_poly.entity_id
_entity_poly.type
_entity_poly.pdbx_seq_one_letter_code
_entity_poly.pdbx_strand_id
1 'polypeptide(L)'
;MASPSSTVTLASTIPMSSDEDYIPTPQDVYAVQRDLLKRVPPELMFLIVEAAQYWPKVTLQVAAPARFGTGSGHWIVSQRNGAQCYLVTPPLSEWTGLNEGSFKPREIRFKIASHDQGWTTDNVQGYSTQYMGSRTWFEAAIIRDFRQHEEEKENHNLNDVDAFLRISINTREPKITINHNLIKASRNVRAQGGAVTTVRNPTDNSDVWHIQRNIRASSSDTIHEVVWTGVDPNDNLDEMKCKDTTGAGRGIGFVRSLQREDRIAVIARALYQAWENHVSFIQVEMTYSV
;
A
#
# COMPACT_ATOMS: atom_id res chain seq x y z
N MET A 1 4.08 -13.30 28.71
CA MET A 1 4.25 -13.32 27.24
C MET A 1 3.94 -11.91 26.76
N ALA A 2 4.97 -11.16 26.39
CA ALA A 2 4.87 -9.74 26.10
C ALA A 2 4.43 -9.50 24.65
N SER A 3 3.42 -8.65 24.47
CA SER A 3 2.87 -8.23 23.17
C SER A 3 3.87 -7.39 22.39
N PRO A 4 3.91 -7.47 21.04
CA PRO A 4 4.73 -6.57 20.24
C PRO A 4 4.16 -5.15 20.30
N SER A 5 4.97 -4.21 20.78
CA SER A 5 4.65 -2.79 20.84
C SER A 5 4.87 -2.18 19.45
N SER A 6 3.83 -1.61 18.84
CA SER A 6 3.97 -0.82 17.62
C SER A 6 4.52 0.53 18.01
N THR A 7 5.79 0.77 17.70
CA THR A 7 6.44 2.05 17.92
C THR A 7 6.12 2.96 16.73
N VAL A 8 5.30 3.98 16.95
CA VAL A 8 5.22 5.14 16.05
C VAL A 8 6.50 5.94 16.29
N THR A 9 7.50 5.74 15.44
CA THR A 9 8.74 6.52 15.51
C THR A 9 8.52 7.87 14.85
N LEU A 10 8.26 8.90 15.67
CA LEU A 10 8.57 10.28 15.29
C LEU A 10 10.09 10.35 15.11
N ALA A 11 10.52 10.78 13.92
CA ALA A 11 11.91 10.76 13.50
C ALA A 11 12.84 11.41 14.55
N SER A 12 13.86 10.67 14.97
CA SER A 12 15.00 11.17 15.73
C SER A 12 16.28 10.85 14.97
N THR A 13 17.10 11.88 14.83
CA THR A 13 18.18 12.08 13.87
C THR A 13 19.42 11.23 14.14
N ILE A 14 19.87 10.48 13.13
CA ILE A 14 21.27 10.07 12.98
C ILE A 14 21.74 10.53 11.59
N PRO A 15 22.89 11.21 11.46
CA PRO A 15 23.24 11.90 10.22
C PRO A 15 24.15 11.03 9.34
N MET A 16 23.70 10.61 8.15
CA MET A 16 24.59 10.20 7.07
C MET A 16 23.95 10.38 5.68
N SER A 17 24.73 11.00 4.79
CA SER A 17 24.54 11.24 3.35
C SER A 17 23.76 12.51 2.95
N SER A 18 24.45 13.35 2.19
CA SER A 18 24.17 14.76 1.90
C SER A 18 23.50 14.96 0.53
N ASP A 19 22.32 14.37 0.35
CA ASP A 19 21.37 14.71 -0.73
C ASP A 19 20.01 14.00 -0.51
N GLU A 20 19.51 13.99 0.74
CA GLU A 20 18.08 13.66 0.92
C GLU A 20 17.25 14.89 0.55
N ASP A 21 16.44 14.74 -0.50
CA ASP A 21 15.43 15.73 -0.89
C ASP A 21 14.62 16.13 0.34
N TYR A 22 14.63 17.42 0.65
CA TYR A 22 13.90 17.96 1.79
C TYR A 22 12.40 17.68 1.64
N ILE A 23 11.80 17.02 2.63
CA ILE A 23 10.37 16.72 2.69
C ILE A 23 9.67 17.83 3.49
N PRO A 24 8.84 18.69 2.88
CA PRO A 24 8.18 19.77 3.59
C PRO A 24 7.11 19.24 4.54
N THR A 25 6.93 19.88 5.69
CA THR A 25 5.73 19.72 6.51
C THR A 25 4.59 20.59 5.97
N PRO A 26 3.32 20.36 6.37
CA PRO A 26 2.23 21.27 6.02
C PRO A 26 2.53 22.73 6.40
N GLN A 27 3.18 22.96 7.54
CA GLN A 27 3.58 24.29 8.00
C GLN A 27 4.62 24.94 7.08
N ASP A 28 5.56 24.16 6.55
CA ASP A 28 6.56 24.65 5.59
C ASP A 28 5.90 25.07 4.28
N VAL A 29 4.94 24.27 3.79
CA VAL A 29 4.15 24.62 2.59
C VAL A 29 3.39 25.92 2.81
N TYR A 30 2.68 26.06 3.94
CA TYR A 30 1.97 27.31 4.26
C TYR A 30 2.90 28.52 4.37
N ALA A 31 4.11 28.34 4.92
CA ALA A 31 5.10 29.40 5.00
C ALA A 31 5.55 29.84 3.59
N VAL A 32 5.85 28.90 2.71
CA VAL A 32 6.24 29.16 1.32
C VAL A 32 5.10 29.83 0.55
N GLN A 33 3.86 29.34 0.66
CA GLN A 33 2.69 29.95 0.03
C GLN A 33 2.51 31.41 0.48
N ARG A 34 2.58 31.67 1.80
CA ARG A 34 2.48 33.03 2.36
C ARG A 34 3.58 33.95 1.83
N ASP A 35 4.79 33.44 1.66
CA ASP A 35 5.91 34.25 1.17
C ASP A 35 5.83 34.49 -0.34
N LEU A 36 5.33 33.53 -1.12
CA LEU A 36 5.05 33.70 -2.55
C LEU A 36 3.93 34.71 -2.79
N LEU A 37 2.86 34.68 -1.99
CA LEU A 37 1.73 35.62 -2.08
C LEU A 37 2.13 37.09 -1.87
N LYS A 38 3.31 37.38 -1.29
CA LYS A 38 3.87 38.73 -1.21
C LYS A 38 4.43 39.24 -2.54
N ARG A 39 4.65 38.34 -3.52
CA ARG A 39 5.38 38.62 -4.77
C ARG A 39 4.57 38.30 -6.02
N VAL A 40 3.63 37.36 -5.94
CA VAL A 40 2.84 36.91 -7.10
C VAL A 40 1.36 36.78 -6.76
N PRO A 41 0.45 36.90 -7.75
CA PRO A 41 -0.96 36.57 -7.57
C PRO A 41 -1.18 35.12 -7.11
N PRO A 42 -2.31 34.81 -6.45
CA PRO A 42 -2.60 33.47 -5.94
C PRO A 42 -2.47 32.36 -6.98
N GLU A 43 -2.89 32.61 -8.22
CA GLU A 43 -2.85 31.64 -9.32
C GLU A 43 -1.42 31.21 -9.63
N LEU A 44 -0.48 32.17 -9.67
CA LEU A 44 0.93 31.89 -9.91
C LEU A 44 1.58 31.19 -8.71
N MET A 45 1.19 31.55 -7.48
CA MET A 45 1.66 30.85 -6.28
C MET A 45 1.31 29.37 -6.34
N PHE A 46 0.05 29.03 -6.66
CA PHE A 46 -0.37 27.64 -6.78
C PHE A 46 0.39 26.91 -7.90
N LEU A 47 0.58 27.55 -9.06
CA LEU A 47 1.36 26.96 -10.16
C LEU A 47 2.82 26.73 -9.77
N ILE A 48 3.44 27.62 -9.01
CA ILE A 48 4.82 27.46 -8.54
C ILE A 48 4.93 26.27 -7.58
N VAL A 49 4.06 26.18 -6.57
CA VAL A 49 4.07 25.09 -5.59
C VAL A 49 3.79 23.73 -6.27
N GLU A 50 2.85 23.71 -7.21
CA GLU A 50 2.52 22.50 -7.99
C GLU A 50 3.68 22.07 -8.90
N ALA A 51 4.30 23.02 -9.63
CA ALA A 51 5.42 22.73 -10.52
C ALA A 51 6.68 22.28 -9.75
N ALA A 52 6.89 22.82 -8.55
CA ALA A 52 7.97 22.40 -7.66
C ALA A 52 7.71 21.07 -6.95
N GLN A 53 6.48 20.52 -7.05
CA GLN A 53 6.04 19.34 -6.29
C GLN A 53 6.35 19.48 -4.78
N TYR A 54 6.24 20.71 -4.26
CA TYR A 54 6.58 21.02 -2.88
C TYR A 54 5.41 20.66 -1.95
N TRP A 55 5.28 19.37 -1.69
CA TRP A 55 4.15 18.75 -1.02
C TRP A 55 4.59 17.90 0.17
N PRO A 56 3.83 17.88 1.29
CA PRO A 56 4.16 17.02 2.40
C PRO A 56 4.00 15.55 2.03
N LYS A 57 4.70 14.71 2.80
CA LYS A 57 4.73 13.26 2.58
C LYS A 57 4.55 12.51 3.89
N VAL A 58 3.75 11.45 3.83
CA VAL A 58 3.60 10.47 4.91
C VAL A 58 4.06 9.10 4.42
N THR A 59 4.61 8.30 5.32
CA THR A 59 5.20 6.99 5.00
C THR A 59 4.79 5.97 6.05
N LEU A 60 4.44 4.76 5.61
CA LEU A 60 4.19 3.61 6.46
C LEU A 60 4.91 2.42 5.87
N GLN A 61 5.65 1.70 6.69
CA GLN A 61 6.43 0.53 6.28
C GLN A 61 6.23 -0.63 7.25
N VAL A 62 6.30 -1.85 6.71
CA VAL A 62 6.29 -3.10 7.47
C VAL A 62 7.36 -4.03 6.90
N ALA A 63 8.09 -4.70 7.78
CA ALA A 63 9.09 -5.70 7.40
C ALA A 63 8.80 -7.03 8.08
N ALA A 64 9.09 -8.12 7.38
CA ALA A 64 8.97 -9.46 7.95
C ALA A 64 10.02 -9.66 9.04
N PRO A 65 9.64 -10.26 10.19
CA PRO A 65 10.57 -10.47 11.28
C PRO A 65 11.69 -11.41 10.84
N ALA A 66 12.93 -11.05 11.16
CA ALA A 66 14.09 -11.90 10.88
C ALA A 66 13.89 -13.30 11.48
N ARG A 67 14.19 -14.34 10.70
CA ARG A 67 14.25 -15.69 11.24
C ARG A 67 15.59 -15.83 11.98
N PHE A 68 15.60 -16.61 13.07
CA PHE A 68 16.82 -16.82 13.85
C PHE A 68 17.97 -17.27 12.92
N GLY A 69 19.00 -16.42 12.80
CA GLY A 69 20.20 -16.71 12.00
C GLY A 69 20.19 -16.23 10.54
N THR A 70 19.12 -15.62 10.02
CA THR A 70 19.10 -15.00 8.67
C THR A 70 18.79 -13.52 8.78
N GLY A 71 19.63 -12.66 8.16
CA GLY A 71 19.56 -11.19 8.30
C GLY A 71 18.28 -10.52 7.81
N SER A 72 17.43 -11.24 7.07
CA SER A 72 16.06 -10.85 6.71
C SER A 72 15.12 -12.05 6.83
N GLY A 73 13.86 -11.78 7.14
CA GLY A 73 12.79 -12.77 7.12
C GLY A 73 11.84 -12.52 5.94
N HIS A 74 10.95 -13.48 5.70
CA HIS A 74 9.90 -13.38 4.69
C HIS A 74 8.58 -13.88 5.26
N TRP A 75 7.52 -13.11 5.03
CA TRP A 75 6.17 -13.65 5.03
C TRP A 75 5.96 -14.43 3.74
N ILE A 76 5.21 -15.53 3.81
CA ILE A 76 5.03 -16.43 2.67
C ILE A 76 3.54 -16.57 2.37
N VAL A 77 3.17 -16.31 1.13
CA VAL A 77 1.87 -16.69 0.57
C VAL A 77 2.08 -17.88 -0.36
N SER A 78 1.68 -19.07 0.08
CA SER A 78 1.89 -20.34 -0.66
C SER A 78 0.59 -21.07 -0.99
N GLN A 79 -0.56 -20.56 -0.54
CA GLN A 79 -1.85 -21.19 -0.80
C GLN A 79 -2.27 -20.99 -2.26
N ARG A 80 -2.96 -21.97 -2.85
CA ARG A 80 -3.59 -21.81 -4.15
C ARG A 80 -4.62 -20.68 -4.09
N ASN A 81 -4.54 -19.74 -5.04
CA ASN A 81 -5.29 -18.48 -5.00
C ASN A 81 -5.14 -17.74 -3.66
N GLY A 82 -3.95 -17.84 -3.06
CA GLY A 82 -3.64 -17.24 -1.77
C GLY A 82 -3.67 -15.72 -1.84
N ALA A 83 -4.20 -15.11 -0.80
CA ALA A 83 -4.26 -13.67 -0.62
C ALA A 83 -3.93 -13.33 0.84
N GLN A 84 -2.96 -12.45 1.05
CA GLN A 84 -2.58 -12.00 2.38
C GLN A 84 -2.31 -10.50 2.39
N CYS A 85 -3.14 -9.78 3.13
CA CYS A 85 -2.98 -8.37 3.44
C CYS A 85 -1.93 -8.21 4.53
N TYR A 86 -0.85 -7.48 4.21
CA TYR A 86 0.30 -7.28 5.08
C TYR A 86 0.41 -5.85 5.61
N LEU A 87 -0.20 -4.88 4.94
CA LEU A 87 -0.20 -3.48 5.34
C LEU A 87 -1.59 -2.89 5.12
N VAL A 88 -2.06 -2.13 6.11
CA VAL A 88 -3.22 -1.24 6.00
C VAL A 88 -2.79 0.08 6.62
N THR A 89 -3.02 1.21 5.96
CA THR A 89 -2.71 2.53 6.52
C THR A 89 -3.73 2.92 7.60
N PRO A 90 -3.38 3.89 8.48
CA PRO A 90 -4.39 4.68 9.18
C PRO A 90 -5.35 5.36 8.17
N PRO A 91 -6.50 5.88 8.63
CA PRO A 91 -7.31 6.79 7.82
C PRO A 91 -6.43 7.93 7.30
N LEU A 92 -6.62 8.36 6.05
CA LEU A 92 -5.70 9.35 5.45
C LEU A 92 -5.66 10.68 6.24
N SER A 93 -6.76 11.10 6.87
CA SER A 93 -6.79 12.27 7.77
C SER A 93 -5.90 12.13 8.98
N GLU A 94 -5.98 10.99 9.67
CA GLU A 94 -5.11 10.67 10.81
C GLU A 94 -3.66 10.54 10.34
N TRP A 95 -3.42 9.87 9.21
CA TRP A 95 -2.08 9.63 8.70
C TRP A 95 -1.35 10.92 8.33
N THR A 96 -2.08 11.90 7.77
CA THR A 96 -1.57 13.24 7.46
C THR A 96 -1.48 14.18 8.67
N GLY A 97 -2.07 13.80 9.82
CA GLY A 97 -2.22 14.67 10.99
C GLY A 97 -3.19 15.83 10.76
N LEU A 98 -3.95 15.83 9.66
CA LEU A 98 -4.89 16.89 9.29
C LEU A 98 -6.33 16.42 9.53
N ASN A 99 -6.67 16.16 10.80
CA ASN A 99 -8.00 15.67 11.20
C ASN A 99 -9.14 16.63 10.82
N GLU A 100 -8.89 17.94 10.88
CA GLU A 100 -9.87 19.00 10.55
C GLU A 100 -9.51 19.81 9.29
N GLY A 101 -8.25 19.76 8.82
CA GLY A 101 -7.78 20.53 7.65
C GLY A 101 -7.98 19.79 6.33
N SER A 102 -8.20 20.49 5.20
CA SER A 102 -8.31 19.85 3.89
C SER A 102 -6.96 19.41 3.34
N PHE A 103 -6.91 18.26 2.69
CA PHE A 103 -5.78 17.81 1.89
C PHE A 103 -6.28 17.07 0.66
N LYS A 104 -5.43 16.99 -0.37
CA LYS A 104 -5.70 16.20 -1.58
C LYS A 104 -4.52 15.29 -1.89
N PRO A 105 -4.70 13.96 -1.90
CA PRO A 105 -3.67 13.03 -2.35
C PRO A 105 -3.19 13.38 -3.77
N ARG A 106 -1.87 13.37 -3.97
CA ARG A 106 -1.22 13.68 -5.25
C ARG A 106 -0.51 12.48 -5.84
N GLU A 107 0.18 11.73 -4.99
CA GLU A 107 0.93 10.56 -5.39
C GLU A 107 0.82 9.49 -4.30
N ILE A 108 0.71 8.23 -4.74
CA ILE A 108 0.90 7.05 -3.89
C ILE A 108 2.06 6.25 -4.47
N ARG A 109 3.06 5.96 -3.64
CA ARG A 109 4.24 5.20 -4.01
C ARG A 109 4.32 3.93 -3.18
N PHE A 110 4.45 2.80 -3.86
CA PHE A 110 4.66 1.49 -3.26
C PHE A 110 6.11 1.08 -3.46
N LYS A 111 6.79 0.72 -2.37
CA LYS A 111 8.10 0.07 -2.41
C LYS A 111 7.97 -1.32 -1.79
N ILE A 112 8.23 -2.35 -2.57
CA ILE A 112 8.01 -3.75 -2.15
C ILE A 112 9.29 -4.53 -2.42
N ALA A 113 9.86 -5.15 -1.39
CA ALA A 113 10.94 -6.12 -1.54
C ALA A 113 10.34 -7.52 -1.39
N SER A 114 10.48 -8.31 -2.47
CA SER A 114 9.90 -9.64 -2.55
C SER A 114 10.54 -10.46 -3.66
N HIS A 115 10.23 -11.75 -3.66
CA HIS A 115 10.59 -12.66 -4.74
C HIS A 115 9.58 -13.81 -4.86
N ASP A 116 9.74 -14.57 -5.94
CA ASP A 116 8.95 -15.77 -6.23
C ASP A 116 9.66 -17.01 -5.65
N GLN A 117 9.10 -18.21 -5.80
CA GLN A 117 9.74 -19.44 -5.28
C GLN A 117 11.11 -19.78 -5.92
N GLY A 118 11.45 -19.22 -7.08
CA GLY A 118 12.76 -19.43 -7.72
C GLY A 118 12.83 -20.53 -8.78
N TRP A 119 11.71 -21.10 -9.20
CA TRP A 119 11.69 -22.12 -10.25
C TRP A 119 10.38 -22.11 -11.03
N THR A 120 10.41 -22.62 -12.27
CA THR A 120 9.22 -22.84 -13.09
C THR A 120 9.41 -24.08 -13.97
N THR A 121 8.31 -24.74 -14.30
CA THR A 121 8.25 -25.80 -15.32
C THR A 121 7.78 -25.28 -16.67
N ASP A 122 7.41 -24.00 -16.76
CA ASP A 122 6.91 -23.41 -17.99
C ASP A 122 8.02 -23.31 -19.04
N ASN A 123 7.65 -23.53 -20.30
CA ASN A 123 8.57 -23.30 -21.41
C ASN A 123 8.79 -21.78 -21.57
N VAL A 124 10.01 -21.33 -21.27
CA VAL A 124 10.38 -19.91 -21.27
C VAL A 124 10.39 -19.31 -22.68
N GLN A 125 10.40 -20.13 -23.73
CA GLN A 125 10.51 -19.69 -25.12
C GLN A 125 9.33 -18.80 -25.59
N GLY A 126 8.20 -18.82 -24.89
CA GLY A 126 7.04 -17.95 -25.15
C GLY A 126 6.99 -16.65 -24.33
N TYR A 127 7.93 -16.42 -23.41
CA TYR A 127 7.91 -15.26 -22.53
C TYR A 127 8.99 -14.26 -22.92
N SER A 128 8.57 -13.07 -23.34
CA SER A 128 9.47 -12.01 -23.82
C SER A 128 10.12 -11.20 -22.71
N THR A 129 9.62 -11.29 -21.48
CA THR A 129 10.12 -10.52 -20.32
C THR A 129 10.21 -11.37 -19.06
N GLN A 130 10.85 -10.80 -18.03
CA GLN A 130 11.01 -11.44 -16.72
C GLN A 130 9.72 -11.45 -15.87
N TYR A 131 8.71 -10.64 -16.22
CA TYR A 131 7.44 -10.55 -15.47
C TYR A 131 6.28 -11.28 -16.14
N MET A 132 6.35 -11.51 -17.45
CA MET A 132 5.32 -12.21 -18.21
C MET A 132 5.10 -13.61 -17.63
N GLY A 133 3.85 -14.02 -17.43
CA GLY A 133 3.54 -15.34 -16.85
C GLY A 133 3.91 -15.53 -15.37
N SER A 134 4.33 -14.48 -14.66
CA SER A 134 4.50 -14.53 -13.21
C SER A 134 3.18 -14.89 -12.50
N ARG A 135 3.27 -15.69 -11.43
CA ARG A 135 2.12 -16.22 -10.67
C ARG A 135 2.06 -15.68 -9.25
N THR A 136 2.90 -14.71 -8.91
CA THR A 136 2.91 -14.00 -7.64
C THR A 136 2.96 -12.50 -7.90
N TRP A 137 2.10 -11.75 -7.21
CA TRP A 137 1.93 -10.31 -7.42
C TRP A 137 1.35 -9.62 -6.19
N PHE A 138 1.22 -8.30 -6.28
CA PHE A 138 0.68 -7.43 -5.26
C PHE A 138 -0.48 -6.61 -5.80
N GLU A 139 -1.44 -6.32 -4.93
CA GLU A 139 -2.60 -5.50 -5.21
C GLU A 139 -2.82 -4.47 -4.11
N ALA A 140 -3.40 -3.33 -4.49
CA ALA A 140 -3.87 -2.29 -3.59
C ALA A 140 -5.40 -2.33 -3.51
N ALA A 141 -5.95 -2.09 -2.32
CA ALA A 141 -7.38 -1.86 -2.14
C ALA A 141 -7.62 -0.56 -1.38
N ILE A 142 -8.70 0.14 -1.71
CA ILE A 142 -9.16 1.29 -0.94
C ILE A 142 -10.29 0.80 -0.03
N ILE A 143 -10.06 0.90 1.28
CA ILE A 143 -11.05 0.57 2.30
C ILE A 143 -11.81 1.83 2.67
N ARG A 144 -13.14 1.78 2.57
CA ARG A 144 -14.08 2.85 2.88
C ARG A 144 -15.09 2.39 3.93
N ASP A 145 -15.63 3.35 4.69
CA ASP A 145 -16.73 3.15 5.65
C ASP A 145 -16.43 2.12 6.75
N PHE A 146 -15.23 2.15 7.33
CA PHE A 146 -14.96 1.42 8.56
C PHE A 146 -15.48 2.21 9.78
N ARG A 147 -16.74 2.01 10.15
CA ARG A 147 -17.30 2.60 11.37
C ARG A 147 -16.87 1.79 12.59
N GLN A 148 -16.04 2.39 13.43
CA GLN A 148 -15.94 1.98 14.84
C GLN A 148 -17.22 2.45 15.54
N HIS A 149 -17.94 1.54 16.21
CA HIS A 149 -19.05 1.95 17.07
C HIS A 149 -18.48 2.89 18.17
N GLU A 150 -19.09 4.08 18.33
CA GLU A 150 -18.55 5.14 19.20
C GLU A 150 -18.44 4.75 20.68
N GLU A 151 -19.20 3.73 21.11
CA GLU A 151 -19.21 3.23 22.50
C GLU A 151 -17.96 2.41 22.88
N GLU A 152 -17.09 2.05 21.92
CA GLU A 152 -15.92 1.18 22.16
C GLU A 152 -14.57 1.91 21.99
N LYS A 153 -14.57 3.23 21.74
CA LYS A 153 -13.37 4.06 21.54
C LYS A 153 -12.40 4.08 22.73
N GLU A 154 -12.84 3.75 23.94
CA GLU A 154 -11.99 3.82 25.14
C GLU A 154 -11.06 2.61 25.35
N ASN A 155 -11.23 1.49 24.62
CA ASN A 155 -10.54 0.23 24.97
C ASN A 155 -9.86 -0.53 23.81
N HIS A 156 -9.74 0.03 22.62
CA HIS A 156 -9.14 -0.70 21.47
C HIS A 156 -7.82 -0.10 20.98
N ASN A 157 -6.82 -0.98 20.86
CA ASN A 157 -5.51 -0.65 20.33
C ASN A 157 -5.60 -0.55 18.80
N LEU A 158 -4.95 0.45 18.18
CA LEU A 158 -4.88 0.61 16.71
C LEU A 158 -4.41 -0.68 16.01
N ASN A 159 -3.56 -1.46 16.66
CA ASN A 159 -3.12 -2.77 16.18
C ASN A 159 -4.26 -3.78 15.97
N ASP A 160 -5.31 -3.73 16.79
CA ASP A 160 -6.45 -4.64 16.72
C ASP A 160 -7.33 -4.32 15.51
N VAL A 161 -7.49 -3.04 15.19
CA VAL A 161 -8.22 -2.55 14.00
C VAL A 161 -7.49 -2.96 12.73
N ASP A 162 -6.19 -2.73 12.66
CA ASP A 162 -5.39 -3.11 11.50
C ASP A 162 -5.38 -4.62 11.30
N ALA A 163 -5.24 -5.39 12.38
CA ALA A 163 -5.34 -6.85 12.33
C ALA A 163 -6.72 -7.29 11.82
N PHE A 164 -7.81 -6.66 12.28
CA PHE A 164 -9.15 -6.96 11.80
C PHE A 164 -9.29 -6.66 10.31
N LEU A 165 -8.90 -5.47 9.85
CA LEU A 165 -9.00 -5.08 8.44
C LEU A 165 -8.21 -6.03 7.54
N ARG A 166 -7.00 -6.44 7.95
CA ARG A 166 -6.21 -7.45 7.23
C ARG A 166 -6.98 -8.77 7.12
N ILE A 167 -7.59 -9.25 8.21
CA ILE A 167 -8.41 -10.47 8.20
C ILE A 167 -9.62 -10.31 7.29
N SER A 168 -10.37 -9.20 7.40
CA SER A 168 -11.56 -8.95 6.60
C SER A 168 -11.24 -8.92 5.11
N ILE A 169 -10.14 -8.29 4.70
CA ILE A 169 -9.70 -8.26 3.30
C ILE A 169 -9.31 -9.65 2.81
N ASN A 170 -8.60 -10.44 3.62
CA ASN A 170 -8.22 -11.81 3.24
C ASN A 170 -9.42 -12.75 3.10
N THR A 171 -10.48 -12.54 3.88
CA THR A 171 -11.67 -13.43 3.88
C THR A 171 -12.64 -13.19 2.72
N ARG A 172 -12.44 -12.14 1.91
CA ARG A 172 -13.37 -11.78 0.83
C ARG A 172 -13.38 -12.76 -0.33
N GLU A 173 -12.35 -13.61 -0.46
CA GLU A 173 -12.40 -15.01 -0.92
C GLU A 173 -11.04 -15.69 -0.62
N PRO A 174 -11.04 -16.88 0.01
CA PRO A 174 -10.68 -18.09 -0.75
C PRO A 174 -11.52 -19.32 -0.34
N LYS A 175 -11.97 -20.15 -1.31
CA LYS A 175 -12.29 -21.55 -0.99
C LYS A 175 -10.98 -22.25 -0.63
N ILE A 176 -10.57 -22.23 0.64
CA ILE A 176 -9.95 -23.33 1.42
C ILE A 176 -9.24 -22.78 2.69
N THR A 177 -9.67 -23.36 3.81
CA THR A 177 -9.06 -23.51 5.16
C THR A 177 -8.38 -22.31 5.81
N ILE A 178 -9.18 -21.57 6.58
CA ILE A 178 -8.73 -20.51 7.49
C ILE A 178 -8.38 -21.09 8.87
N ASN A 179 -7.26 -20.62 9.42
CA ASN A 179 -6.71 -20.97 10.73
C ASN A 179 -7.72 -20.71 11.88
N HIS A 180 -7.93 -21.69 12.77
CA HIS A 180 -9.00 -21.68 13.80
C HIS A 180 -8.94 -20.49 14.79
N ASN A 181 -7.77 -19.86 14.96
CA ASN A 181 -7.60 -18.70 15.84
C ASN A 181 -8.06 -17.37 15.18
N LEU A 182 -7.97 -17.26 13.86
CA LEU A 182 -8.44 -16.08 13.10
C LEU A 182 -9.97 -15.99 13.06
N ILE A 183 -10.63 -17.15 13.14
CA ILE A 183 -12.09 -17.26 13.21
C ILE A 183 -12.63 -16.64 14.50
N LYS A 184 -11.91 -16.73 15.64
CA LYS A 184 -12.37 -16.15 16.91
C LYS A 184 -12.33 -14.61 16.88
N ALA A 185 -11.27 -14.02 16.34
CA ALA A 185 -11.16 -12.56 16.15
C ALA A 185 -12.22 -12.03 15.18
N SER A 186 -12.40 -12.72 14.03
CA SER A 186 -13.44 -12.36 13.05
C SER A 186 -14.87 -12.53 13.58
N ARG A 187 -15.15 -13.58 14.38
CA ARG A 187 -16.48 -13.81 14.99
C ARG A 187 -16.82 -12.78 16.07
N ASN A 188 -15.86 -12.41 16.92
CA ASN A 188 -16.10 -11.40 17.96
C ASN A 188 -16.41 -10.02 17.36
N VAL A 189 -15.72 -9.62 16.28
CA VAL A 189 -15.95 -8.31 15.65
C VAL A 189 -17.15 -8.31 14.68
N ARG A 190 -17.47 -9.43 14.02
CA ARG A 190 -18.69 -9.53 13.21
C ARG A 190 -19.97 -9.49 14.07
N ALA A 191 -19.88 -9.90 15.34
CA ALA A 191 -20.91 -9.68 16.34
C ALA A 191 -21.05 -8.19 16.76
N GLN A 192 -20.06 -7.35 16.46
CA GLN A 192 -20.02 -5.89 16.69
C GLN A 192 -20.35 -5.05 15.43
N GLY A 193 -20.91 -5.64 14.37
CA GLY A 193 -21.57 -4.87 13.30
C GLY A 193 -20.67 -4.16 12.27
N GLY A 194 -19.34 -4.32 12.31
CA GLY A 194 -18.43 -3.69 11.35
C GLY A 194 -18.44 -4.34 9.96
N ALA A 195 -19.13 -3.74 8.98
CA ALA A 195 -18.97 -4.08 7.57
C ALA A 195 -17.84 -3.24 6.97
N VAL A 196 -16.76 -3.87 6.54
CA VAL A 196 -15.74 -3.20 5.71
C VAL A 196 -16.38 -2.91 4.35
N THR A 197 -16.13 -1.76 3.72
CA THR A 197 -16.50 -1.52 2.31
C THR A 197 -15.22 -1.26 1.51
N THR A 198 -15.18 -1.67 0.26
CA THR A 198 -14.06 -1.38 -0.66
C THR A 198 -14.56 -0.55 -1.82
N VAL A 199 -13.69 0.31 -2.34
CA VAL A 199 -13.99 1.11 -3.53
C VAL A 199 -13.75 0.27 -4.77
N ARG A 200 -14.71 0.31 -5.70
CA ARG A 200 -14.62 -0.36 -7.00
C ARG A 200 -13.61 0.35 -7.90
N ASN A 201 -12.75 -0.42 -8.53
CA ASN A 201 -11.86 0.05 -9.58
C ASN A 201 -12.69 0.48 -10.80
N PRO A 202 -12.61 1.75 -11.24
CA PRO A 202 -13.42 2.24 -12.35
C PRO A 202 -13.07 1.60 -13.71
N THR A 203 -11.90 0.96 -13.84
CA THR A 203 -11.48 0.37 -15.13
C THR A 203 -12.02 -1.03 -15.37
N ASP A 204 -12.10 -1.87 -14.33
CA ASP A 204 -12.44 -3.28 -14.45
C ASP A 204 -13.52 -3.75 -13.45
N ASN A 205 -14.04 -2.83 -12.63
CA ASN A 205 -15.06 -3.07 -11.61
C ASN A 205 -14.65 -4.08 -10.52
N SER A 206 -13.36 -4.43 -10.43
CA SER A 206 -12.81 -5.19 -9.31
C SER A 206 -12.75 -4.33 -8.04
N ASP A 207 -12.44 -4.94 -6.88
CA ASP A 207 -12.26 -4.21 -5.62
C ASP A 207 -10.77 -3.83 -5.37
N VAL A 208 -9.92 -3.98 -6.37
CA VAL A 208 -8.46 -3.90 -6.24
C VAL A 208 -7.79 -3.27 -7.46
N TRP A 209 -6.57 -2.79 -7.27
CA TRP A 209 -5.67 -2.34 -8.33
C TRP A 209 -4.40 -3.18 -8.29
N HIS A 210 -3.94 -3.65 -9.44
CA HIS A 210 -2.69 -4.41 -9.53
C HIS A 210 -1.50 -3.48 -9.30
N ILE A 211 -0.67 -3.74 -8.29
CA ILE A 211 0.55 -2.96 -8.01
C ILE A 211 1.70 -3.48 -8.88
N GLN A 212 2.17 -4.70 -8.61
CA GLN A 212 3.41 -5.23 -9.17
C GLN A 212 3.43 -6.76 -9.19
N ARG A 213 3.98 -7.37 -10.25
CA ARG A 213 4.33 -8.80 -10.29
C ARG A 213 5.76 -9.01 -9.78
N ASN A 214 6.00 -10.13 -9.12
CA ASN A 214 7.36 -10.59 -8.91
C ASN A 214 8.01 -10.98 -10.23
N ILE A 215 9.34 -10.94 -10.27
CA ILE A 215 10.12 -11.59 -11.33
C ILE A 215 9.81 -13.09 -11.30
N ARG A 216 9.35 -13.61 -12.44
CA ARG A 216 8.94 -15.01 -12.59
C ARG A 216 10.08 -15.94 -12.20
N ALA A 217 9.79 -16.89 -11.31
CA ALA A 217 10.73 -17.96 -10.95
C ALA A 217 12.10 -17.45 -10.47
N SER A 218 12.14 -16.29 -9.80
CA SER A 218 13.34 -15.77 -9.14
C SER A 218 13.23 -15.96 -7.64
N SER A 219 14.28 -16.52 -7.01
CA SER A 219 14.41 -16.61 -5.54
C SER A 219 15.19 -15.45 -4.92
N SER A 220 15.51 -14.43 -5.72
CA SER A 220 16.28 -13.27 -5.27
C SER A 220 15.35 -12.10 -4.97
N ASP A 221 15.41 -11.63 -3.72
CA ASP A 221 14.71 -10.41 -3.29
C ASP A 221 14.99 -9.28 -4.29
N THR A 222 13.92 -8.73 -4.84
CA THR A 222 13.96 -7.59 -5.76
C THR A 222 13.08 -6.49 -5.19
N ILE A 223 13.64 -5.28 -5.13
CA ILE A 223 12.89 -4.09 -4.75
C ILE A 223 12.19 -3.56 -5.99
N HIS A 224 10.86 -3.51 -5.93
CA HIS A 224 10.04 -2.86 -6.94
C HIS A 224 9.49 -1.56 -6.39
N GLU A 225 9.48 -0.55 -7.24
CA GLU A 225 8.92 0.76 -6.93
C GLU A 225 7.86 1.11 -7.97
N VAL A 226 6.64 1.36 -7.50
CA VAL A 226 5.50 1.71 -8.34
C VAL A 226 4.89 3.00 -7.84
N VAL A 227 4.70 3.95 -8.75
CA VAL A 227 4.19 5.29 -8.45
C VAL A 227 2.90 5.50 -9.21
N TRP A 228 1.84 5.84 -8.49
CA TRP A 228 0.56 6.27 -9.06
C TRP A 228 0.30 7.72 -8.69
N THR A 229 -0.14 8.51 -9.67
CA THR A 229 -0.40 9.94 -9.47
C THR A 229 -1.89 10.26 -9.62
N GLY A 230 -2.29 11.46 -9.23
CA GLY A 230 -3.64 11.98 -9.48
C GLY A 230 -3.98 12.19 -10.96
N VAL A 231 -3.00 12.08 -11.86
CA VAL A 231 -3.16 12.16 -13.31
C VAL A 231 -2.93 10.77 -13.89
N ASP A 232 -3.98 10.18 -14.46
CA ASP A 232 -3.86 8.86 -15.08
C ASP A 232 -2.97 8.92 -16.32
N PRO A 233 -2.18 7.87 -16.61
CA PRO A 233 -1.41 7.80 -17.84
C PRO A 233 -2.36 7.85 -19.04
N ASN A 234 -2.09 8.73 -20.00
CA ASN A 234 -2.87 8.85 -21.24
C ASN A 234 -2.22 8.11 -22.42
N ASP A 235 -1.41 7.09 -22.14
CA ASP A 235 -0.95 6.18 -23.17
C ASP A 235 -2.09 5.22 -23.56
N ASN A 236 -2.20 4.92 -24.85
CA ASN A 236 -3.11 3.89 -25.37
C ASN A 236 -2.57 2.47 -25.11
N LEU A 237 -1.78 2.29 -24.03
CA LEU A 237 -1.12 1.04 -23.75
C LEU A 237 -2.10 0.09 -23.05
N ASP A 238 -2.14 -1.15 -23.53
CA ASP A 238 -2.94 -2.20 -22.91
C ASP A 238 -2.40 -2.55 -21.51
N GLU A 239 -3.30 -2.70 -20.53
CA GLU A 239 -2.97 -2.99 -19.14
C GLU A 239 -2.22 -4.32 -18.98
N MET A 240 -2.62 -5.35 -19.74
CA MET A 240 -1.96 -6.65 -19.71
C MET A 240 -0.56 -6.56 -20.31
N LYS A 241 -0.41 -5.85 -21.42
CA LYS A 241 0.91 -5.58 -22.03
C LYS A 241 1.84 -4.82 -21.07
N CYS A 242 1.32 -3.84 -20.33
CA CYS A 242 2.08 -3.12 -19.31
C CYS A 242 2.58 -4.09 -18.23
N LYS A 243 1.66 -4.87 -17.63
CA LYS A 243 1.99 -5.88 -16.60
C LYS A 243 2.95 -6.96 -17.09
N ASP A 244 2.83 -7.39 -18.35
CA ASP A 244 3.78 -8.34 -18.94
C ASP A 244 5.15 -7.68 -19.12
N THR A 245 5.21 -6.40 -19.50
CA THR A 245 6.49 -5.75 -19.80
C THR A 245 7.24 -5.31 -18.54
N THR A 246 6.56 -4.64 -17.62
CA THR A 246 7.17 -3.99 -16.44
C THR A 246 6.82 -4.69 -15.13
N GLY A 247 5.83 -5.59 -15.14
CA GLY A 247 5.24 -6.17 -13.93
C GLY A 247 4.28 -5.23 -13.19
N ALA A 248 4.37 -3.91 -13.42
CA ALA A 248 3.58 -2.89 -12.75
C ALA A 248 2.20 -2.73 -13.38
N GLY A 249 1.20 -2.43 -12.54
CA GLY A 249 -0.11 -1.96 -13.02
C GLY A 249 -0.14 -0.45 -13.12
N ARG A 250 -1.01 0.07 -13.97
CA ARG A 250 -1.03 1.51 -14.29
C ARG A 250 -1.66 2.38 -13.21
N GLY A 251 -2.36 1.80 -12.24
CA GLY A 251 -2.98 2.53 -11.14
C GLY A 251 -4.11 3.46 -11.56
N ILE A 252 -4.66 3.27 -12.76
CA ILE A 252 -5.66 4.16 -13.36
C ILE A 252 -6.83 4.34 -12.38
N GLY A 253 -7.00 5.59 -11.97
CA GLY A 253 -8.06 6.01 -11.09
C GLY A 253 -7.89 5.70 -9.62
N PHE A 254 -6.77 5.13 -9.18
CA PHE A 254 -6.57 4.82 -7.77
C PHE A 254 -6.55 6.11 -6.93
N VAL A 255 -5.66 7.05 -7.26
CA VAL A 255 -5.46 8.27 -6.46
C VAL A 255 -6.71 9.17 -6.46
N ARG A 256 -7.41 9.29 -7.61
CA ARG A 256 -8.67 10.07 -7.69
C ARG A 256 -9.82 9.43 -6.91
N SER A 257 -9.77 8.12 -6.68
CA SER A 257 -10.81 7.40 -5.95
C SER A 257 -10.66 7.54 -4.44
N LEU A 258 -9.49 7.98 -3.95
CA LEU A 258 -9.23 8.16 -2.52
C LEU A 258 -10.06 9.31 -1.95
N GLN A 259 -10.64 9.06 -0.78
CA GLN A 259 -11.30 10.03 0.08
C GLN A 259 -10.57 10.15 1.40
N ARG A 260 -10.87 11.24 2.11
CA ARG A 260 -10.23 11.65 3.35
C ARG A 260 -10.12 10.54 4.42
N GLU A 261 -11.18 9.77 4.60
CA GLU A 261 -11.29 8.75 5.64
C GLU A 261 -10.99 7.33 5.13
N ASP A 262 -10.54 7.22 3.87
CA ASP A 262 -10.17 5.93 3.32
C ASP A 262 -8.88 5.40 3.95
N ARG A 263 -8.65 4.10 3.81
CA ARG A 263 -7.37 3.45 4.11
C ARG A 263 -6.86 2.72 2.88
N ILE A 264 -5.55 2.62 2.75
CA ILE A 264 -4.89 1.87 1.67
C ILE A 264 -4.41 0.54 2.22
N ALA A 265 -4.82 -0.56 1.59
CA ALA A 265 -4.37 -1.90 1.92
C ALA A 265 -3.45 -2.46 0.82
N VAL A 266 -2.41 -3.20 1.21
CA VAL A 266 -1.51 -3.92 0.29
C VAL A 266 -1.63 -5.42 0.52
N ILE A 267 -1.97 -6.13 -0.56
CA ILE A 267 -2.31 -7.56 -0.57
C ILE A 267 -1.29 -8.29 -1.44
N ALA A 268 -0.60 -9.26 -0.86
CA ALA A 268 0.24 -10.20 -1.61
C ALA A 268 -0.59 -11.39 -2.09
N ARG A 269 -0.34 -11.81 -3.33
CA ARG A 269 -1.07 -12.88 -4.03
C ARG A 269 -0.15 -13.99 -4.49
N ALA A 270 -0.68 -15.21 -4.51
CA ALA A 270 -0.07 -16.38 -5.14
C ALA A 270 -1.14 -17.23 -5.83
N LEU A 271 -0.98 -17.54 -7.12
CA LEU A 271 -2.05 -18.22 -7.88
C LEU A 271 -2.13 -19.74 -7.60
N TYR A 272 -0.98 -20.41 -7.46
CA TYR A 272 -0.91 -21.87 -7.40
C TYR A 272 -0.16 -22.34 -6.16
N GLN A 273 -0.47 -23.55 -5.68
CA GLN A 273 0.06 -24.11 -4.43
C GLN A 273 1.59 -24.26 -4.37
N ALA A 274 2.27 -24.31 -5.52
CA ALA A 274 3.73 -24.43 -5.63
C ALA A 274 4.42 -23.11 -6.01
N TRP A 275 3.65 -22.04 -6.17
CA TRP A 275 4.15 -20.69 -6.43
C TRP A 275 4.01 -19.90 -5.14
N GLU A 276 5.14 -19.47 -4.60
CA GLU A 276 5.20 -18.83 -3.28
C GLU A 276 5.61 -17.38 -3.44
N ASN A 277 4.82 -16.47 -2.87
CA ASN A 277 5.20 -15.08 -2.77
C ASN A 277 5.93 -14.85 -1.45
N HIS A 278 7.25 -14.63 -1.52
CA HIS A 278 8.10 -14.34 -0.37
C HIS A 278 8.25 -12.82 -0.25
N VAL A 279 7.76 -12.27 0.85
CA VAL A 279 7.68 -10.82 1.06
C VAL A 279 8.52 -10.44 2.26
N SER A 280 9.58 -9.67 2.03
CA SER A 280 10.46 -9.18 3.09
C SER A 280 10.05 -7.79 3.58
N PHE A 281 9.56 -6.93 2.70
CA PHE A 281 9.28 -5.52 3.02
C PHE A 281 8.16 -4.94 2.15
N ILE A 282 7.29 -4.12 2.76
CA ILE A 282 6.30 -3.29 2.06
C ILE A 282 6.31 -1.90 2.67
N GLN A 283 6.37 -0.88 1.83
CA GLN A 283 6.22 0.52 2.18
C GLN A 283 5.21 1.21 1.26
N VAL A 284 4.37 2.04 1.86
CA VAL A 284 3.45 2.95 1.17
C VAL A 284 3.80 4.37 1.57
N GLU A 285 4.04 5.23 0.57
CA GLU A 285 4.19 6.66 0.75
C GLU A 285 3.01 7.36 0.09
N MET A 286 2.51 8.43 0.71
CA MET A 286 1.54 9.34 0.09
C MET A 286 2.09 10.76 0.15
N THR A 287 2.13 11.43 -0.99
CA THR A 287 2.27 12.90 -1.05
C THR A 287 0.91 13.55 -1.26
N TYR A 288 0.72 14.74 -0.72
CA TYR A 288 -0.58 15.42 -0.74
C TYR A 288 -0.41 16.94 -0.77
N SER A 289 -1.36 17.67 -1.34
CA SER A 289 -1.37 19.13 -1.26
C SER A 289 -2.25 19.61 -0.11
N VAL A 290 -1.86 20.72 0.50
CA VAL A 290 -2.53 21.41 1.63
C VAL A 290 -2.90 22.85 1.29
#